data_AF-M4SYL0-F1
#
_entry.id   AF-M4SYL0-F1
#
_cell.length_a   1.000
_cell.length_b   1.000
_cell.length_c   1.000
_cell.angle_alpha   90.00
_cell.angle_beta   90.00
_cell.angle_gamma   90.00
#
_symmetry.space_group_name_H-M   'P 1'
#
loop_
_entity.id
_entity.type
_entity.pdbx_description
1 polymer ?
#
loop_
_entity_poly.entity_id
_entity_poly.type
_entity_poly.pdbx_seq_one_letter_code
_entity_poly.pdbx_strand_id
1 'polypeptide(L)'
;VNEEGSTTRKKYKRKAREDFTKATSAKLDKLYNTAVRVNGDLAKTERLIATEEMKIKKELREALLGGTRSGSEQKPTADATEFTAGYATSCTGSSGPGTSLANDLVCICGTEGSSASTTLVQCTSLTEDNGYNKGRTRGTTNAIKIYNKRAAICQQTLTTEEASPKGIAASIAAFTSLLGRNTRSAATAKGAYSFVKGQNNSNQCNSGAATGQSCVNYVGIVEAATGTPITAPIVRLKHLTEARKQLITRRQLLKKRRKSNLV
;
A
#
# COMPACT_ATOMS: atom_id res chain seq x y z
N VAL A 1 17.10 -62.61 1.66
CA VAL A 1 17.73 -63.19 0.46
C VAL A 1 19.04 -62.44 0.26
N ASN A 2 20.15 -63.17 0.38
CA ASN A 2 21.52 -62.79 0.00
C ASN A 2 21.52 -62.28 -1.46
N GLU A 3 22.47 -61.54 -2.02
CA GLU A 3 23.93 -61.53 -1.91
C GLU A 3 24.36 -60.30 -2.76
N GLU A 4 25.19 -59.38 -2.25
CA GLU A 4 26.62 -59.24 -2.56
C GLU A 4 26.95 -58.15 -3.59
N GLY A 5 28.01 -57.38 -3.28
CA GLY A 5 28.85 -56.74 -4.30
C GLY A 5 28.85 -55.21 -4.39
N SER A 6 29.29 -54.49 -3.35
CA SER A 6 30.12 -53.29 -3.59
C SER A 6 30.92 -52.85 -2.36
N THR A 7 32.24 -52.94 -2.50
CA THR A 7 33.28 -52.50 -1.57
C THR A 7 33.39 -50.98 -1.56
N THR A 8 32.67 -50.33 -0.65
CA THR A 8 33.14 -49.07 -0.08
C THR A 8 33.30 -49.29 1.42
N ARG A 9 34.54 -49.51 1.88
CA ARG A 9 34.85 -49.43 3.32
C ARG A 9 34.27 -48.11 3.81
N LYS A 10 33.18 -48.15 4.57
CA LYS A 10 32.63 -46.95 5.19
C LYS A 10 33.75 -46.38 6.04
N LYS A 11 34.38 -45.30 5.55
CA LYS A 11 35.54 -44.64 6.18
C LYS A 11 35.23 -44.20 7.62
N TYR A 12 33.94 -44.07 7.94
CA TYR A 12 33.42 -43.75 9.26
C TYR A 12 32.33 -44.74 9.67
N LYS A 13 32.46 -45.32 10.87
CA LYS A 13 31.42 -46.12 11.53
C LYS A 13 30.74 -45.24 12.58
N ARG A 14 29.42 -45.13 12.54
CA ARG A 14 28.65 -44.41 13.56
C ARG A 14 28.81 -45.18 14.89
N LYS A 15 29.40 -44.55 15.90
CA LYS A 15 29.51 -45.13 17.25
C LYS A 15 28.19 -45.01 18.00
N ALA A 16 27.90 -45.97 18.88
CA ALA A 16 26.77 -45.86 19.79
C ALA A 16 27.03 -44.71 20.77
N ARG A 17 25.97 -44.10 21.30
CA ARG A 17 26.10 -42.96 22.21
C ARG A 17 26.83 -43.33 23.50
N GLU A 18 26.71 -44.60 23.90
CA GLU A 18 27.38 -45.25 25.02
C GLU A 18 28.90 -45.36 24.83
N ASP A 19 29.39 -45.37 23.57
CA ASP A 19 30.81 -45.52 23.25
C ASP A 19 31.61 -44.21 23.37
N PHE A 20 30.94 -43.09 23.64
CA PHE A 20 31.56 -41.78 23.82
C PHE A 20 31.91 -41.53 25.29
N THR A 21 33.05 -40.87 25.53
CA THR A 21 33.37 -40.38 26.87
C THR A 21 32.29 -39.41 27.35
N LYS A 22 32.03 -39.35 28.67
CA LYS A 22 31.05 -38.40 29.25
C LYS A 22 31.24 -36.96 28.76
N ALA A 23 32.50 -36.50 28.65
CA ALA A 23 32.83 -35.17 28.14
C ALA A 23 32.46 -34.98 26.66
N THR A 24 32.61 -36.02 25.83
CA THR A 24 32.23 -35.99 24.41
C THR A 24 30.71 -36.02 24.26
N SER A 25 30.03 -36.89 25.01
CA SER A 25 28.55 -36.95 25.03
C SER A 25 27.95 -35.61 25.44
N ALA A 26 28.47 -34.97 26.49
CA ALA A 26 28.01 -33.65 26.93
C ALA A 26 28.19 -32.56 25.84
N LYS A 27 29.28 -32.60 25.07
CA LYS A 27 29.48 -31.68 23.93
C LYS A 27 28.48 -31.94 22.81
N LEU A 28 28.24 -33.21 22.46
CA LEU A 28 27.26 -33.60 21.45
C LEU A 28 25.83 -33.20 21.86
N ASP A 29 25.48 -33.38 23.13
CA ASP A 29 24.18 -32.97 23.68
C ASP A 29 24.00 -31.46 23.61
N LYS A 30 25.05 -30.70 23.98
CA LYS A 30 25.05 -29.24 23.87
C LYS A 30 24.87 -28.80 22.41
N LEU A 31 25.56 -29.43 21.47
CA LEU A 31 25.42 -29.15 20.04
C LEU A 31 24.00 -29.47 19.54
N TYR A 32 23.47 -30.65 19.88
CA TYR A 32 22.12 -31.06 19.51
C TYR A 32 21.06 -30.10 20.06
N ASN A 33 21.12 -29.77 21.35
CA ASN A 33 20.18 -28.83 21.99
C ASN A 33 20.29 -27.42 21.40
N THR A 34 21.49 -27.02 20.96
CA THR A 34 21.68 -25.75 20.24
C THR A 34 21.03 -25.80 18.86
N ALA A 35 21.25 -26.86 18.08
CA ALA A 35 20.65 -27.03 16.77
C ALA A 35 19.12 -27.07 16.82
N VAL A 36 18.54 -27.80 17.78
CA VAL A 36 17.06 -27.84 17.98
C VAL A 36 16.50 -26.46 18.24
N ARG A 37 17.16 -25.66 19.10
CA ARG A 37 16.75 -24.29 19.41
C ARG A 37 16.85 -23.37 18.20
N VAL A 38 17.96 -23.43 17.47
CA VAL A 38 18.17 -22.62 16.25
C VAL A 38 17.10 -22.95 15.22
N ASN A 39 16.79 -24.22 15.01
CA ASN A 39 15.71 -24.64 14.09
C ASN A 39 14.33 -24.13 14.54
N GLY A 40 14.04 -24.18 15.84
CA GLY A 40 12.80 -23.63 16.40
C GLY A 40 12.68 -22.11 16.19
N ASP A 41 13.76 -21.38 16.43
CA ASP A 41 13.83 -19.93 16.24
C ASP A 41 13.74 -19.54 14.76
N LEU A 42 14.32 -20.35 13.86
CA LEU A 42 14.25 -20.16 12.41
C LEU A 42 12.80 -20.32 11.94
N ALA A 43 12.14 -21.43 12.29
CA ALA A 43 10.75 -21.69 11.93
C ALA A 43 9.80 -20.59 12.46
N LYS A 44 10.03 -20.11 13.70
CA LYS A 44 9.28 -18.97 14.25
C LYS A 44 9.52 -17.69 13.44
N THR A 45 10.77 -17.40 13.08
CA THR A 45 11.14 -16.21 12.32
C THR A 45 10.52 -16.23 10.91
N GLU A 46 10.48 -17.39 10.25
CA GLU A 46 9.84 -17.55 8.94
C GLU A 46 8.34 -17.30 8.99
N ARG A 47 7.64 -17.84 9.99
CA ARG A 47 6.22 -17.57 10.21
C ARG A 47 5.96 -16.08 10.40
N LEU A 48 6.78 -15.40 11.22
CA LEU A 48 6.65 -13.96 11.45
C LEU A 48 6.90 -13.15 10.15
N ILE A 49 7.88 -13.54 9.33
CA ILE A 49 8.12 -12.88 8.03
C ILE A 49 6.89 -12.99 7.13
N ALA A 50 6.27 -14.18 7.05
CA ALA A 50 5.06 -14.40 6.27
C ALA A 50 3.87 -13.60 6.82
N THR A 51 3.70 -13.57 8.13
CA THR A 51 2.67 -12.75 8.79
C THR A 51 2.84 -11.26 8.48
N GLU A 52 4.06 -10.72 8.59
CA GLU A 52 4.31 -9.31 8.27
C GLU A 52 4.08 -9.03 6.78
N GLU A 53 4.38 -9.96 5.88
CA GLU A 53 4.07 -9.81 4.46
C GLU A 53 2.56 -9.70 4.20
N MET A 54 1.75 -10.53 4.86
CA MET A 54 0.28 -10.44 4.75
C MET A 54 -0.22 -9.10 5.28
N LYS A 55 0.29 -8.63 6.42
CA LYS A 55 -0.10 -7.32 6.96
C LYS A 55 0.26 -6.18 6.01
N ILE A 56 1.48 -6.19 5.45
CA ILE A 56 1.94 -5.17 4.49
C ILE A 56 1.00 -5.14 3.29
N LYS A 57 0.68 -6.31 2.72
CA LYS A 57 -0.24 -6.42 1.58
C LYS A 57 -1.62 -5.87 1.92
N LYS A 58 -2.17 -6.20 3.09
CA LYS A 58 -3.44 -5.66 3.58
C LYS A 58 -3.40 -4.14 3.60
N GLU A 59 -2.48 -3.54 4.35
CA GLU A 59 -2.40 -2.08 4.50
C GLU A 59 -2.22 -1.36 3.15
N LEU A 60 -1.36 -1.88 2.26
CA LEU A 60 -1.17 -1.29 0.94
C LEU A 60 -2.43 -1.39 0.05
N ARG A 61 -3.21 -2.47 0.20
CA ARG A 61 -4.47 -2.66 -0.55
C ARG A 61 -5.57 -1.75 -0.02
N GLU A 62 -5.70 -1.62 1.30
CA GLU A 62 -6.65 -0.69 1.94
C GLU A 62 -6.30 0.77 1.61
N ALA A 63 -5.01 1.14 1.63
CA ALA A 63 -4.56 2.45 1.17
C ALA A 63 -4.91 2.73 -0.30
N LEU A 64 -4.78 1.72 -1.17
CA LEU A 64 -5.01 1.88 -2.60
C LEU A 64 -6.50 1.91 -2.95
N LEU A 65 -7.27 0.94 -2.45
CA LEU A 65 -8.63 0.64 -2.90
C LEU A 65 -9.71 0.93 -1.85
N GLY A 66 -9.35 1.29 -0.62
CA GLY A 66 -10.31 1.45 0.48
C GLY A 66 -10.83 0.11 0.99
N GLY A 67 -11.80 0.17 1.89
CA GLY A 67 -12.46 -0.99 2.48
C GLY A 67 -11.54 -1.87 3.32
N THR A 68 -12.10 -2.93 3.90
CA THR A 68 -11.30 -3.99 4.53
C THR A 68 -10.76 -4.92 3.45
N ARG A 69 -9.44 -5.12 3.39
CA ARG A 69 -8.81 -5.95 2.35
C ARG A 69 -8.02 -7.11 2.95
N SER A 70 -8.08 -8.25 2.28
CA SER A 70 -7.22 -9.38 2.61
C SER A 70 -5.78 -9.11 2.18
N GLY A 71 -4.82 -9.60 2.98
CA GLY A 71 -3.40 -9.63 2.64
C GLY A 71 -2.90 -10.99 2.12
N SER A 72 -3.70 -12.04 2.29
CA SER A 72 -3.35 -13.42 1.92
C SER A 72 -3.74 -13.77 0.47
N GLU A 73 -4.72 -13.07 -0.08
CA GLU A 73 -5.26 -13.35 -1.42
C GLU A 73 -4.51 -12.58 -2.52
N GLN A 74 -4.88 -12.82 -3.78
CA GLN A 74 -4.44 -11.98 -4.90
C GLN A 74 -4.90 -10.53 -4.69
N LYS A 75 -4.19 -9.58 -5.32
CA LYS A 75 -4.59 -8.16 -5.27
C LYS A 75 -6.02 -8.04 -5.81
N PRO A 76 -6.99 -7.55 -5.00
CA PRO A 76 -8.36 -7.41 -5.45
C PRO A 76 -8.48 -6.34 -6.53
N THR A 77 -9.52 -6.44 -7.35
CA THR A 77 -9.93 -5.36 -8.25
C THR A 77 -10.63 -4.26 -7.47
N ALA A 78 -10.72 -3.06 -8.06
CA ALA A 78 -11.56 -2.01 -7.49
C ALA A 78 -13.03 -2.42 -7.55
N ASP A 79 -13.76 -2.16 -6.47
CA ASP A 79 -15.18 -2.43 -6.28
C ASP A 79 -15.98 -1.13 -6.26
N ALA A 80 -17.24 -1.23 -6.68
CA ALA A 80 -18.11 -0.05 -6.79
C ALA A 80 -18.44 0.54 -5.43
N THR A 81 -18.47 -0.30 -4.40
CA THR A 81 -18.89 0.03 -3.03
C THR A 81 -17.93 0.96 -2.31
N GLU A 82 -16.66 0.99 -2.72
CA GLU A 82 -15.64 1.87 -2.12
C GLU A 82 -15.56 3.24 -2.81
N PHE A 83 -16.39 3.48 -3.82
CA PHE A 83 -16.59 4.81 -4.39
C PHE A 83 -17.93 5.36 -3.96
N THR A 84 -18.02 6.66 -3.71
CA THR A 84 -19.33 7.30 -3.52
C THR A 84 -19.98 7.65 -4.86
N ALA A 85 -21.31 7.77 -4.89
CA ALA A 85 -22.04 8.08 -6.12
C ALA A 85 -21.76 9.50 -6.64
N GLY A 86 -21.64 10.49 -5.75
CA GLY A 86 -21.46 11.90 -6.12
C GLY A 86 -20.00 12.36 -6.12
N TYR A 87 -19.69 13.38 -6.92
CA TYR A 87 -18.38 14.02 -6.85
C TYR A 87 -18.20 14.72 -5.49
N ALA A 88 -19.15 15.57 -5.10
CA ALA A 88 -19.09 16.33 -3.86
C ALA A 88 -18.89 15.42 -2.63
N THR A 89 -19.64 14.31 -2.55
CA THR A 89 -19.57 13.36 -1.43
C THR A 89 -18.26 12.57 -1.37
N SER A 90 -17.52 12.47 -2.46
CA SER A 90 -16.23 11.77 -2.49
C SER A 90 -15.03 12.69 -2.36
N CYS A 91 -15.16 13.93 -2.81
CA CYS A 91 -14.05 14.85 -3.02
C CYS A 91 -14.04 16.01 -2.03
N THR A 92 -15.09 16.13 -1.20
CA THR A 92 -15.21 17.12 -0.12
C THR A 92 -15.93 16.54 1.10
N GLY A 93 -15.98 17.29 2.20
CA GLY A 93 -16.69 16.90 3.42
C GLY A 93 -15.82 16.08 4.38
N SER A 94 -16.47 15.40 5.32
CA SER A 94 -15.83 14.69 6.44
C SER A 94 -15.75 13.17 6.27
N SER A 95 -16.26 12.60 5.17
CA SER A 95 -16.37 11.14 5.01
C SER A 95 -15.83 10.59 3.68
N GLY A 96 -15.86 11.37 2.60
CA GLY A 96 -15.39 10.92 1.28
C GLY A 96 -13.88 11.03 1.06
N PRO A 97 -13.29 12.23 1.24
CA PRO A 97 -11.89 12.49 0.93
C PRO A 97 -10.92 11.56 1.68
N GLY A 98 -9.91 11.04 0.98
CA GLY A 98 -8.78 10.37 1.63
C GLY A 98 -9.07 8.95 2.12
N THR A 99 -10.26 8.41 1.87
CA THR A 99 -10.65 7.03 2.15
C THR A 99 -9.76 6.03 1.42
N SER A 100 -9.40 6.31 0.16
CA SER A 100 -8.48 5.50 -0.64
C SER A 100 -7.78 6.34 -1.70
N LEU A 101 -6.64 5.86 -2.20
CA LEU A 101 -5.95 6.50 -3.32
C LEU A 101 -6.80 6.45 -4.59
N ALA A 102 -7.54 5.36 -4.79
CA ALA A 102 -8.47 5.21 -5.91
C ALA A 102 -9.56 6.28 -5.89
N ASN A 103 -10.19 6.53 -4.74
CA ASN A 103 -11.22 7.57 -4.60
C ASN A 103 -10.64 8.97 -4.91
N ASP A 104 -9.48 9.29 -4.34
CA ASP A 104 -8.83 10.57 -4.57
C ASP A 104 -8.41 10.74 -6.04
N LEU A 105 -7.93 9.67 -6.68
CA LEU A 105 -7.60 9.67 -8.11
C LEU A 105 -8.85 9.93 -8.96
N VAL A 106 -9.98 9.32 -8.64
CA VAL A 106 -11.26 9.59 -9.35
C VAL A 106 -11.68 11.05 -9.19
N CYS A 107 -11.49 11.63 -8.01
CA CYS A 107 -11.76 13.05 -7.78
C CYS A 107 -10.89 13.95 -8.66
N ILE A 108 -9.59 13.69 -8.75
CA ILE A 108 -8.66 14.53 -9.52
C ILE A 108 -8.85 14.33 -11.02
N CYS A 109 -9.09 13.09 -11.45
CA CYS A 109 -9.08 12.73 -12.86
C CYS A 109 -10.47 12.67 -13.51
N GLY A 110 -11.53 12.86 -12.72
CA GLY A 110 -12.93 12.85 -13.17
C GLY A 110 -13.58 14.24 -13.11
N THR A 111 -14.74 14.36 -13.76
CA THR A 111 -15.65 15.51 -13.69
C THR A 111 -17.08 15.00 -13.48
N GLU A 112 -18.03 15.80 -13.01
CA GLU A 112 -19.40 15.32 -12.69
C GLU A 112 -20.31 15.22 -13.91
N GLY A 113 -20.23 16.16 -14.84
CA GLY A 113 -21.20 16.31 -15.93
C GLY A 113 -20.64 16.40 -17.34
N SER A 114 -19.32 16.35 -17.54
CA SER A 114 -18.76 16.51 -18.89
C SER A 114 -18.45 15.17 -19.56
N SER A 115 -18.92 15.03 -20.80
CA SER A 115 -18.53 13.96 -21.72
C SER A 115 -17.45 14.37 -22.71
N ALA A 116 -16.97 15.63 -22.67
CA ALA A 116 -15.91 16.07 -23.57
C ALA A 116 -14.58 15.43 -23.16
N SER A 117 -13.95 14.67 -24.06
CA SER A 117 -12.65 14.02 -23.84
C SER A 117 -11.56 15.01 -23.42
N THR A 118 -11.62 16.25 -23.92
CA THR A 118 -10.73 17.38 -23.59
C THR A 118 -10.85 17.89 -22.15
N THR A 119 -11.98 17.64 -21.47
CA THR A 119 -12.21 18.06 -20.07
C THR A 119 -11.78 17.01 -19.04
N LEU A 120 -11.50 15.78 -19.48
CA LEU A 120 -11.08 14.65 -18.64
C LEU A 120 -9.55 14.48 -18.58
N VAL A 121 -8.79 15.48 -19.07
CA VAL A 121 -7.32 15.46 -19.24
C VAL A 121 -6.56 15.75 -17.94
N GLN A 122 -7.21 15.88 -16.79
CA GLN A 122 -6.59 16.42 -15.57
C GLN A 122 -5.46 15.56 -14.94
N CYS A 123 -5.19 14.36 -15.45
CA CYS A 123 -4.19 13.44 -14.90
C CYS A 123 -3.23 12.80 -15.91
N THR A 124 -3.29 13.15 -17.19
CA THR A 124 -2.35 12.61 -18.18
C THR A 124 -2.22 13.55 -19.37
N SER A 125 -1.00 13.63 -19.92
CA SER A 125 -0.71 14.28 -21.20
C SER A 125 -0.81 13.31 -22.39
N LEU A 126 -1.05 12.01 -22.15
CA LEU A 126 -1.24 11.02 -23.21
C LEU A 126 -2.52 11.34 -23.98
N THR A 127 -2.36 11.80 -25.21
CA THR A 127 -3.39 11.82 -26.24
C THR A 127 -3.58 10.40 -26.76
N GLU A 128 -4.76 9.83 -26.58
CA GLU A 128 -5.16 8.63 -27.32
C GLU A 128 -6.58 8.78 -27.85
N ASP A 129 -6.82 8.19 -29.03
CA ASP A 129 -8.10 7.84 -29.66
C ASP A 129 -9.07 7.06 -28.73
N ASN A 130 -8.62 6.67 -27.53
CA ASN A 130 -9.31 5.94 -26.48
C ASN A 130 -9.81 6.83 -25.32
N GLY A 131 -10.21 8.07 -25.63
CA GLY A 131 -10.70 9.03 -24.67
C GLY A 131 -11.83 8.48 -23.80
N TYR A 132 -11.64 8.48 -22.48
CA TYR A 132 -12.74 8.31 -21.56
C TYR A 132 -13.62 9.56 -21.64
N ASN A 133 -14.92 9.39 -21.86
CA ASN A 133 -15.88 10.46 -22.12
C ASN A 133 -17.08 10.42 -21.17
N LYS A 134 -16.92 9.78 -20.00
CA LYS A 134 -18.04 9.61 -19.06
C LYS A 134 -17.77 10.48 -17.82
N GLY A 135 -18.59 11.50 -17.61
CA GLY A 135 -18.62 12.18 -16.32
C GLY A 135 -19.05 11.21 -15.20
N ARG A 136 -18.96 11.64 -13.95
CA ARG A 136 -19.39 10.87 -12.77
C ARG A 136 -20.92 10.73 -12.65
N THR A 137 -21.68 11.23 -13.62
CA THR A 137 -23.15 11.28 -13.67
C THR A 137 -23.84 9.92 -13.54
N ARG A 138 -23.13 8.78 -13.73
CA ARG A 138 -23.66 7.41 -13.49
C ARG A 138 -23.10 6.76 -12.22
N GLY A 139 -22.71 7.56 -11.23
CA GLY A 139 -22.31 7.09 -9.91
C GLY A 139 -21.03 6.24 -9.92
N THR A 140 -21.03 5.22 -9.07
CA THR A 140 -19.88 4.35 -8.76
C THR A 140 -19.36 3.57 -9.97
N THR A 141 -20.24 3.21 -10.92
CA THR A 141 -19.85 2.53 -12.18
C THR A 141 -18.85 3.36 -12.99
N ASN A 142 -19.07 4.68 -13.07
CA ASN A 142 -18.16 5.55 -13.82
C ASN A 142 -16.87 5.81 -13.03
N ALA A 143 -16.94 5.89 -11.70
CA ALA A 143 -15.77 6.00 -10.84
C ALA A 143 -14.78 4.84 -11.05
N ILE A 144 -15.27 3.59 -11.08
CA ILE A 144 -14.43 2.42 -11.36
C ILE A 144 -13.77 2.53 -12.74
N LYS A 145 -14.52 2.95 -13.77
CA LYS A 145 -13.97 3.08 -15.14
C LYS A 145 -12.88 4.14 -15.20
N ILE A 146 -13.05 5.29 -14.52
CA ILE A 146 -12.02 6.33 -14.37
C ILE A 146 -10.78 5.71 -13.74
N TYR A 147 -10.95 5.07 -12.58
CA TYR A 147 -9.85 4.46 -11.85
C TYR A 147 -9.10 3.43 -12.69
N ASN A 148 -9.80 2.44 -13.27
CA ASN A 148 -9.16 1.36 -14.03
C ASN A 148 -8.36 1.88 -15.23
N LYS A 149 -8.90 2.86 -15.98
CA LYS A 149 -8.18 3.45 -17.11
C LYS A 149 -6.95 4.22 -16.65
N ARG A 150 -7.05 4.99 -15.55
CA ARG A 150 -5.92 5.75 -15.00
C ARG A 150 -4.86 4.85 -14.35
N ALA A 151 -5.28 3.79 -13.68
CA ALA A 151 -4.38 2.78 -13.14
C ALA A 151 -3.60 2.06 -14.24
N ALA A 152 -4.25 1.71 -15.36
CA ALA A 152 -3.59 1.12 -16.52
C ALA A 152 -2.55 2.07 -17.13
N ILE A 153 -2.88 3.35 -17.29
CA ILE A 153 -1.92 4.37 -17.76
C ILE A 153 -0.73 4.48 -16.80
N CYS A 154 -0.99 4.55 -15.48
CA CYS A 154 0.06 4.62 -14.46
C CYS A 154 1.04 3.45 -14.58
N GLN A 155 0.53 2.22 -14.80
CA GLN A 155 1.34 1.01 -15.01
C GLN A 155 2.18 1.05 -16.30
N GLN A 156 1.71 1.72 -17.35
CA GLN A 156 2.47 1.89 -18.59
C GLN A 156 3.59 2.93 -18.44
N THR A 157 3.35 3.97 -17.63
CA THR A 157 4.24 5.13 -17.53
C THR A 157 5.28 5.04 -16.42
N LEU A 158 5.05 4.22 -15.39
CA LEU A 158 5.91 4.14 -14.20
C LEU A 158 6.40 2.72 -13.99
N THR A 159 7.70 2.58 -13.71
CA THR A 159 8.28 1.32 -13.27
C THR A 159 7.74 0.94 -11.89
N THR A 160 7.27 -0.29 -11.74
CA THR A 160 6.85 -0.81 -10.44
C THR A 160 8.09 -1.12 -9.59
N GLU A 161 8.25 -0.38 -8.49
CA GLU A 161 9.31 -0.61 -7.51
C GLU A 161 8.82 -1.46 -6.32
N GLU A 162 9.74 -2.19 -5.69
CA GLU A 162 9.43 -2.88 -4.43
C GLU A 162 9.14 -1.86 -3.32
N ALA A 163 8.04 -2.06 -2.59
CA ALA A 163 7.67 -1.17 -1.49
C ALA A 163 8.78 -1.11 -0.44
N SER A 164 9.18 0.12 -0.08
CA SER A 164 10.20 0.36 0.93
C SER A 164 9.74 1.38 1.98
N PRO A 165 10.21 1.27 3.24
CA PRO A 165 9.93 2.27 4.27
C PRO A 165 10.34 3.69 3.87
N LYS A 166 11.45 3.83 3.13
CA LYS A 166 11.93 5.13 2.63
C LYS A 166 11.05 5.65 1.50
N GLY A 167 10.69 4.79 0.55
CA GLY A 167 9.80 5.13 -0.55
C GLY A 167 8.43 5.58 -0.06
N ILE A 168 7.80 4.82 0.85
CA ILE A 168 6.51 5.21 1.43
C ILE A 168 6.61 6.56 2.18
N ALA A 169 7.66 6.75 2.98
CA ALA A 169 7.85 8.02 3.69
C ALA A 169 8.02 9.21 2.72
N ALA A 170 8.80 9.01 1.65
CA ALA A 170 8.99 10.03 0.62
C ALA A 170 7.69 10.35 -0.12
N SER A 171 6.89 9.34 -0.47
CA SER A 171 5.59 9.53 -1.13
C SER A 171 4.59 10.25 -0.23
N ILE A 172 4.53 9.92 1.07
CA ILE A 172 3.69 10.66 2.04
C ILE A 172 4.16 12.11 2.12
N ALA A 173 5.46 12.35 2.29
CA ALA A 173 6.02 13.69 2.39
C ALA A 173 5.74 14.54 1.13
N ALA A 174 5.97 13.96 -0.05
CA ALA A 174 5.70 14.60 -1.34
C ALA A 174 4.21 14.91 -1.52
N PHE A 175 3.31 14.01 -1.12
CA PHE A 175 1.89 14.30 -1.14
C PHE A 175 1.54 15.45 -0.19
N THR A 176 2.00 15.40 1.06
CA THR A 176 1.67 16.41 2.07
C THR A 176 2.24 17.79 1.73
N SER A 177 3.39 17.88 1.06
CA SER A 177 3.95 19.18 0.63
C SER A 177 3.20 19.82 -0.53
N LEU A 178 2.40 19.04 -1.26
CA LEU A 178 1.55 19.54 -2.34
C LEU A 178 0.18 20.01 -1.85
N LEU A 179 -0.19 19.71 -0.60
CA LEU A 179 -1.45 20.18 -0.02
C LEU A 179 -1.42 21.70 0.18
N GLY A 180 -2.48 22.38 -0.26
CA GLY A 180 -2.59 23.84 -0.14
C GLY A 180 -1.62 24.63 -1.02
N ARG A 181 -0.88 23.98 -1.92
CA ARG A 181 0.08 24.63 -2.82
C ARG A 181 -0.55 25.72 -3.69
N ASN A 182 -1.84 25.59 -3.99
CA ASN A 182 -2.62 26.57 -4.74
C ASN A 182 -3.54 27.34 -3.77
N THR A 183 -3.06 28.44 -3.20
CA THR A 183 -3.87 29.29 -2.32
C THR A 183 -5.04 29.91 -3.09
N ARG A 184 -6.22 29.92 -2.48
CA ARG A 184 -7.48 30.40 -3.07
C ARG A 184 -8.20 31.29 -2.06
N SER A 185 -8.17 32.60 -2.25
CA SER A 185 -8.67 33.58 -1.27
C SER A 185 -10.14 33.39 -0.89
N ALA A 186 -10.97 32.89 -1.80
CA ALA A 186 -12.40 32.69 -1.58
C ALA A 186 -12.76 31.23 -1.26
N ALA A 187 -11.78 30.32 -1.17
CA ALA A 187 -12.01 28.94 -0.78
C ALA A 187 -12.02 28.75 0.75
N THR A 188 -12.73 27.72 1.22
CA THR A 188 -12.69 27.28 2.62
C THR A 188 -11.25 27.03 3.06
N ALA A 189 -10.88 27.53 4.24
CA ALA A 189 -9.51 27.51 4.76
C ALA A 189 -8.46 28.06 3.76
N LYS A 190 -8.86 28.93 2.83
CA LYS A 190 -8.03 29.47 1.73
C LYS A 190 -7.41 28.39 0.83
N GLY A 191 -8.04 27.22 0.76
CA GLY A 191 -7.53 26.05 0.05
C GLY A 191 -6.49 25.25 0.84
N ALA A 192 -6.24 25.57 2.12
CA ALA A 192 -5.42 24.73 2.99
C ALA A 192 -5.95 23.28 2.96
N TYR A 193 -5.05 22.31 2.90
CA TYR A 193 -5.41 20.89 2.79
C TYR A 193 -6.18 20.50 1.52
N SER A 194 -6.06 21.28 0.44
CA SER A 194 -6.58 20.87 -0.88
C SER A 194 -5.45 20.28 -1.71
N PHE A 195 -5.72 19.18 -2.40
CA PHE A 195 -4.79 18.63 -3.38
C PHE A 195 -5.22 19.04 -4.79
N VAL A 196 -4.25 19.51 -5.58
CA VAL A 196 -4.46 20.20 -6.88
C VAL A 196 -5.05 21.61 -6.67
N LYS A 197 -5.71 22.19 -7.68
CA LYS A 197 -5.93 23.64 -7.79
C LYS A 197 -7.33 24.08 -7.39
N GLY A 198 -8.37 23.29 -7.73
CA GLY A 198 -9.76 23.59 -7.40
C GLY A 198 -10.27 24.93 -7.94
N GLN A 199 -11.52 25.25 -7.61
CA GLN A 199 -12.12 26.57 -7.87
C GLN A 199 -11.81 27.57 -6.73
N ASN A 200 -11.79 28.86 -7.06
CA ASN A 200 -11.65 29.94 -6.06
C ASN A 200 -13.01 30.33 -5.48
N ASN A 201 -13.68 29.41 -4.79
CA ASN A 201 -14.94 29.65 -4.07
C ASN A 201 -15.11 28.63 -2.93
N SER A 202 -16.14 28.80 -2.10
CA SER A 202 -16.44 27.92 -0.96
C SER A 202 -16.66 26.45 -1.37
N ASN A 203 -17.04 26.20 -2.62
CA ASN A 203 -17.24 24.88 -3.20
C ASN A 203 -16.04 24.47 -4.07
N GLN A 204 -14.82 24.61 -3.55
CA GLN A 204 -13.58 24.48 -4.33
C GLN A 204 -13.43 23.18 -5.13
N CYS A 205 -14.00 22.05 -4.67
CA CYS A 205 -14.02 20.78 -5.41
C CYS A 205 -15.47 20.42 -5.79
N ASN A 206 -16.05 21.21 -6.68
CA ASN A 206 -17.41 21.05 -7.22
C ASN A 206 -17.40 20.55 -8.67
N SER A 207 -16.38 19.76 -9.05
CA SER A 207 -16.35 18.99 -10.30
C SER A 207 -16.34 19.77 -11.63
N GLY A 208 -16.07 21.09 -11.58
CA GLY A 208 -16.01 21.95 -12.76
C GLY A 208 -15.18 21.34 -13.90
N ALA A 209 -15.74 21.35 -15.12
CA ALA A 209 -15.15 20.69 -16.27
C ALA A 209 -13.90 21.40 -16.82
N ALA A 210 -13.57 22.61 -16.33
CA ALA A 210 -12.41 23.33 -16.82
C ALA A 210 -11.11 22.79 -16.21
N THR A 211 -10.04 22.83 -17.00
CA THR A 211 -8.72 22.34 -16.62
C THR A 211 -8.26 22.88 -15.26
N GLY A 212 -7.90 21.96 -14.36
CA GLY A 212 -7.37 22.30 -13.03
C GLY A 212 -8.44 22.71 -12.02
N GLN A 213 -9.72 22.49 -12.30
CA GLN A 213 -10.79 22.70 -11.32
C GLN A 213 -11.14 21.44 -10.52
N SER A 214 -10.63 20.26 -10.90
CA SER A 214 -10.74 19.07 -10.07
C SER A 214 -9.75 19.12 -8.92
N CYS A 215 -10.18 18.62 -7.77
CA CYS A 215 -9.39 18.55 -6.55
C CYS A 215 -10.00 17.58 -5.55
N VAL A 216 -9.22 17.31 -4.50
CA VAL A 216 -9.72 16.70 -3.26
C VAL A 216 -9.53 17.72 -2.14
N ASN A 217 -10.59 17.95 -1.37
CA ASN A 217 -10.60 18.83 -0.22
C ASN A 217 -10.58 18.01 1.06
N TYR A 218 -9.49 18.07 1.82
CA TYR A 218 -9.37 17.37 3.11
C TYR A 218 -9.69 18.25 4.33
N VAL A 219 -10.13 19.50 4.16
CA VAL A 219 -10.38 20.43 5.27
C VAL A 219 -11.31 19.83 6.31
N GLY A 220 -12.47 19.31 5.90
CA GLY A 220 -13.47 18.77 6.82
C GLY A 220 -12.97 17.59 7.67
N ILE A 221 -12.10 16.74 7.13
CA ILE A 221 -11.52 15.62 7.89
C ILE A 221 -10.33 16.06 8.76
N VAL A 222 -9.56 17.04 8.33
CA VAL A 222 -8.37 17.52 9.08
C VAL A 222 -8.81 18.38 10.26
N GLU A 223 -9.76 19.29 10.08
CA GLU A 223 -10.27 20.16 11.15
C GLU A 223 -11.02 19.36 12.22
N ALA A 224 -11.77 18.32 11.82
CA ALA A 224 -12.42 17.41 12.76
C ALA A 224 -11.43 16.58 13.62
N ALA A 225 -10.19 16.44 13.17
CA ALA A 225 -9.12 15.68 13.84
C ALA A 225 -8.02 16.59 14.39
N THR A 226 -8.38 17.81 14.80
CA THR A 226 -7.44 18.81 15.33
C THR A 226 -6.52 18.22 16.41
N GLY A 227 -5.22 18.55 16.33
CA GLY A 227 -4.20 18.05 17.26
C GLY A 227 -3.59 16.70 16.88
N THR A 228 -4.01 16.08 15.78
CA THR A 228 -3.41 14.84 15.27
C THR A 228 -2.54 15.09 14.03
N PRO A 229 -1.50 14.25 13.77
CA PRO A 229 -0.76 14.33 12.51
C PRO A 229 -1.70 14.10 11.33
N ILE A 230 -1.51 14.83 10.22
CA ILE A 230 -2.37 14.76 9.02
C ILE A 230 -2.53 13.34 8.44
N THR A 231 -1.58 12.44 8.72
CA THR A 231 -1.63 11.04 8.33
C THR A 231 -2.70 10.24 9.06
N ALA A 232 -3.24 10.73 10.18
CA ALA A 232 -4.31 10.07 10.93
C ALA A 232 -5.70 10.28 10.29
N PRO A 233 -6.17 11.51 10.02
CA PRO A 233 -7.48 11.73 9.41
C PRO A 233 -7.56 11.33 7.94
N ILE A 234 -6.46 11.43 7.17
CA ILE A 234 -6.42 10.93 5.80
C ILE A 234 -6.18 9.41 5.84
N VAL A 235 -7.25 8.63 5.82
CA VAL A 235 -7.25 7.17 6.04
C VAL A 235 -6.21 6.43 5.19
N ARG A 236 -6.08 6.74 3.91
CA ARG A 236 -5.05 6.10 3.06
C ARG A 236 -3.62 6.37 3.53
N LEU A 237 -3.34 7.54 4.12
CA LEU A 237 -2.02 7.84 4.70
C LEU A 237 -1.78 7.08 5.99
N LYS A 238 -2.83 6.83 6.79
CA LYS A 238 -2.77 5.99 7.99
C LYS A 238 -2.32 4.58 7.61
N HIS A 239 -2.96 3.98 6.61
CA HIS A 239 -2.60 2.66 6.09
C HIS A 239 -1.17 2.63 5.52
N LEU A 240 -0.77 3.64 4.74
CA LEU A 240 0.62 3.73 4.27
C LEU A 240 1.63 3.83 5.42
N THR A 241 1.30 4.59 6.48
CA THR A 241 2.14 4.71 7.67
C THR A 241 2.27 3.37 8.39
N GLU A 242 1.21 2.59 8.46
CA GLU A 242 1.23 1.27 9.08
C GLU A 242 1.99 0.24 8.23
N ALA A 243 1.78 0.23 6.91
CA ALA A 243 2.57 -0.58 5.98
C ALA A 243 4.07 -0.29 6.10
N ARG A 244 4.46 0.97 6.29
CA ARG A 244 5.84 1.38 6.53
C ARG A 244 6.41 0.76 7.80
N LYS A 245 5.66 0.74 8.92
CA LYS A 245 6.11 0.10 10.17
C LYS A 245 6.33 -1.40 9.96
N GLN A 246 5.38 -2.08 9.33
CA GLN A 246 5.46 -3.52 9.07
C GLN A 246 6.62 -3.88 8.14
N LEU A 247 6.90 -3.05 7.13
CA LEU A 247 8.09 -3.21 6.28
C LEU A 247 9.40 -3.09 7.07
N ILE A 248 9.48 -2.20 8.07
CA ILE A 248 10.65 -2.11 8.96
C ILE A 248 10.80 -3.39 9.78
N THR A 249 9.71 -3.87 10.38
CA THR A 249 9.68 -5.12 11.15
C THR A 249 10.11 -6.31 10.28
N ARG A 250 9.53 -6.48 9.09
CA ARG A 250 9.89 -7.55 8.15
C ARG A 250 11.37 -7.51 7.78
N ARG A 251 11.95 -6.32 7.56
CA ARG A 251 13.39 -6.17 7.28
C ARG A 251 14.27 -6.59 8.46
N GLN A 252 13.88 -6.28 9.69
CA GLN A 252 14.58 -6.74 10.89
C GLN A 252 14.52 -8.27 11.03
N LEU A 253 13.35 -8.86 10.77
CA LEU A 253 13.18 -10.33 10.78
C LEU A 253 14.02 -11.02 9.69
N LEU A 254 14.06 -10.47 8.47
CA LEU A 254 14.91 -10.99 7.38
C LEU A 254 16.40 -10.94 7.76
N LYS A 255 16.85 -9.87 8.42
CA LYS A 255 18.23 -9.79 8.96
C LYS A 255 18.47 -10.84 10.04
N LYS A 256 17.51 -11.07 10.93
CA LYS A 256 17.59 -12.12 11.97
C LYS A 256 17.70 -13.51 11.34
N ARG A 257 16.85 -13.83 10.35
CA ARG A 257 16.88 -15.10 9.60
C ARG A 257 18.26 -15.36 8.98
N ARG A 258 18.84 -14.36 8.32
CA ARG A 258 20.18 -14.48 7.72
C ARG A 258 21.27 -14.79 8.74
N LYS A 259 21.21 -14.18 9.93
CA LYS A 259 22.15 -14.47 11.02
C LYS A 259 22.00 -15.89 11.56
N SER A 260 20.77 -16.39 11.65
CA SER A 260 20.48 -17.76 12.10
C SER A 260 20.93 -18.84 11.12
N ASN A 261 21.05 -18.52 9.82
CA ASN A 261 21.55 -19.46 8.80
C ASN A 261 23.09 -19.56 8.74
N LEU A 262 23.81 -18.71 9.47
CA LEU A 262 25.29 -18.68 9.50
C LEU A 262 25.88 -19.43 10.72
N VAL A 263 25.03 -20.04 11.54
CA VAL A 263 25.38 -20.82 12.75
C VAL A 263 25.13 -22.29 12.47
#